data_AF-A0A6F8SWF7-F1
#
_entry.id   AF-A0A6F8SWF7-F1
#
_cell.length_a   1.000
_cell.length_b   1.000
_cell.length_c   1.000
_cell.angle_alpha   90.00
_cell.angle_beta   90.00
_cell.angle_gamma   90.00
#
_symmetry.space_group_name_H-M   'P 1'
#
loop_
_entity.id
_entity.type
_entity.pdbx_description
1 polymer ?
#
loop_
_entity_poly.entity_id
_entity_poly.type
_entity_poly.pdbx_seq_one_letter_code
_entity_poly.pdbx_strand_id
1 'polypeptide(L)'
;MTELPDNILHLPQYQVLGCKSTDDEMHFQVDVPDPIACEECGVQGEFVRFGKRDVPYRDLPIHGKRVTLWVVRRRYTCRACKTTFRP
;
A
#
# COMPACT_ATOMS: atom_id res chain seq x y z
N MET A 1 -17.24 10.35 13.20
CA MET A 1 -16.17 9.58 12.55
C MET A 1 -16.86 8.43 11.84
N THR A 2 -16.87 8.42 10.51
CA THR A 2 -17.50 7.36 9.72
C THR A 2 -16.56 6.15 9.74
N GLU A 3 -16.89 5.18 10.59
CA GLU A 3 -16.25 3.86 10.59
C GLU A 3 -16.60 3.20 9.25
N LEU A 4 -15.61 3.04 8.38
CA LEU A 4 -15.78 2.30 7.14
C LEU A 4 -15.75 0.81 7.47
N PRO A 5 -16.67 0.00 6.92
CA PRO A 5 -16.59 -1.45 7.08
C PRO A 5 -15.25 -1.96 6.56
N ASP A 6 -14.75 -3.00 7.22
CA ASP A 6 -13.48 -3.63 6.89
C ASP A 6 -13.47 -4.01 5.40
N ASN A 7 -12.57 -3.37 4.65
CA ASN A 7 -12.32 -3.60 3.22
C ASN A 7 -13.41 -3.19 2.22
N ILE A 8 -13.93 -1.95 2.29
CA ILE A 8 -14.79 -1.33 1.25
C ILE A 8 -14.22 -1.43 -0.18
N LEU A 9 -12.90 -1.53 -0.33
CA LEU A 9 -12.23 -1.63 -1.63
C LEU A 9 -12.19 -3.05 -2.18
N HIS A 10 -12.57 -4.05 -1.38
CA HIS A 10 -12.49 -5.47 -1.71
C HIS A 10 -11.10 -5.88 -2.25
N LEU A 11 -10.03 -5.29 -1.71
CA LEU A 11 -8.65 -5.62 -2.06
C LEU A 11 -8.12 -6.67 -1.08
N PRO A 12 -7.95 -7.95 -1.48
CA PRO A 12 -7.47 -8.97 -0.57
C PRO A 12 -6.05 -8.65 -0.10
N GLN A 13 -5.73 -8.92 1.18
CA GLN A 13 -4.43 -8.67 1.82
C GLN A 13 -4.06 -7.20 2.05
N TYR A 14 -4.71 -6.26 1.37
CA TYR A 14 -4.52 -4.84 1.56
C TYR A 14 -5.37 -4.36 2.75
N GLN A 15 -4.79 -3.51 3.59
CA GLN A 15 -5.49 -2.96 4.74
C GLN A 15 -5.81 -1.48 4.49
N VAL A 16 -7.09 -1.10 4.56
CA VAL A 16 -7.47 0.32 4.50
C VAL A 16 -7.14 0.97 5.84
N LEU A 17 -6.16 1.88 5.84
CA LEU A 17 -5.71 2.59 7.03
C LEU A 17 -6.58 3.81 7.34
N GLY A 18 -7.22 4.37 6.31
CA GLY A 18 -8.09 5.52 6.45
C GLY A 18 -8.66 5.98 5.12
N CYS A 19 -9.67 6.82 5.22
CA CYS A 19 -10.31 7.45 4.07
C CYS A 19 -10.55 8.94 4.33
N LYS A 20 -10.38 9.75 3.30
CA LYS A 20 -10.77 11.15 3.26
C LYS A 20 -11.63 11.36 2.03
N SER A 21 -12.79 11.97 2.18
CA SER A 21 -13.66 12.30 1.06
C SER A 21 -13.97 13.79 1.07
N THR A 22 -13.94 14.39 -0.12
CA THR A 22 -14.44 15.73 -0.42
C THR A 22 -15.65 15.60 -1.34
N ASP A 23 -16.16 16.70 -1.92
CA ASP A 23 -17.29 16.65 -2.82
C ASP A 23 -16.96 15.90 -4.13
N ASP A 24 -15.77 16.12 -4.68
CA ASP A 24 -15.35 15.58 -5.98
C ASP A 24 -14.35 14.41 -5.88
N GLU A 25 -13.75 14.20 -4.71
CA GLU A 25 -12.64 13.25 -4.54
C GLU A 25 -12.82 12.32 -3.34
N MET A 26 -12.21 11.15 -3.46
CA MET A 26 -12.07 10.20 -2.37
C MET A 26 -10.67 9.62 -2.37
N HIS A 27 -10.02 9.70 -1.22
CA HIS A 27 -8.67 9.23 -1.00
C HIS A 27 -8.68 8.13 0.04
N PHE A 28 -8.13 6.98 -0.31
CA PHE A 28 -7.90 5.89 0.63
C PHE A 28 -6.41 5.76 0.90
N GLN A 29 -6.01 5.70 2.16
CA GLN A 29 -4.66 5.27 2.50
C GLN A 29 -4.69 3.77 2.72
N VAL A 30 -3.82 3.04 2.02
CA VAL A 30 -3.86 1.58 1.99
C VAL A 30 -2.48 1.01 2.29
N ASP A 31 -2.42 0.07 3.22
CA ASP A 31 -1.21 -0.68 3.55
C ASP A 31 -1.12 -1.98 2.76
N VAL A 32 0.11 -2.34 2.36
CA VAL A 32 0.44 -3.62 1.75
C VAL A 32 1.11 -4.55 2.76
N PRO A 33 0.93 -5.88 2.62
CA PRO A 33 1.64 -6.85 3.44
C PRO A 33 3.15 -6.72 3.26
N ASP A 34 3.90 -7.07 4.31
CA ASP A 34 5.35 -7.17 4.20
C ASP A 34 5.74 -8.33 3.27
N PRO A 35 6.78 -8.17 2.45
CA PRO A 35 7.26 -9.24 1.56
C PRO A 35 7.82 -10.40 2.39
N ILE A 36 7.60 -11.63 1.92
CA ILE A 36 8.15 -12.84 2.55
C ILE A 36 9.59 -13.10 2.09
N ALA A 37 9.92 -12.69 0.87
CA ALA A 37 11.21 -12.90 0.23
C ALA A 37 11.71 -11.64 -0.48
N CYS A 38 13.02 -11.56 -0.69
CA CYS A 38 13.59 -10.55 -1.58
C CYS A 38 13.11 -10.77 -3.02
N GLU A 39 12.57 -9.74 -3.66
CA GLU A 39 12.07 -9.81 -5.06
C GLU A 39 13.16 -10.13 -6.09
N GLU A 40 14.42 -9.91 -5.73
CA GLU A 40 15.56 -10.06 -6.65
C GLU A 40 16.27 -11.41 -6.51
N CYS A 41 16.52 -11.88 -5.27
CA CYS A 41 17.28 -13.12 -5.04
C CYS A 41 16.49 -14.22 -4.32
N GLY A 42 15.25 -13.96 -3.90
CA GLY A 42 14.38 -14.95 -3.26
C GLY A 42 14.74 -15.33 -1.82
N VAL A 43 15.78 -14.75 -1.21
CA VAL A 43 16.11 -15.02 0.19
C VAL A 43 14.94 -14.60 1.10
N GLN A 44 14.58 -15.44 2.06
CA GLN A 44 13.49 -15.18 3.00
C GLN A 44 14.04 -14.58 4.30
N GLY A 45 13.35 -13.57 4.84
CA GLY A 45 13.67 -12.96 6.14
C GLY A 45 15.00 -12.18 6.23
N GLU A 46 15.91 -12.30 5.26
CA GLU A 46 17.21 -11.62 5.26
C GLU A 46 17.18 -10.24 4.61
N PHE A 47 16.19 -9.41 4.93
CA PHE A 47 16.12 -8.03 4.46
C PHE A 47 15.61 -7.10 5.56
N VAL A 48 16.06 -5.85 5.52
CA VAL A 48 15.70 -4.84 6.51
C VAL A 48 14.81 -3.79 5.90
N ARG A 49 13.74 -3.43 6.62
CA ARG A 49 12.86 -2.32 6.27
C ARG A 49 13.57 -0.99 6.55
N PHE A 50 13.59 -0.10 5.57
CA PHE A 50 14.18 1.23 5.69
C PHE A 50 13.37 2.28 4.91
N GLY A 51 12.46 2.94 5.62
CA GLY A 51 11.62 4.01 5.08
C GLY A 51 10.34 3.52 4.38
N LYS A 52 9.46 4.49 4.12
CA LYS A 52 8.19 4.30 3.41
C LYS A 52 7.90 5.50 2.52
N ARG A 53 7.14 5.28 1.45
CA ARG A 53 6.63 6.33 0.57
C ARG A 53 5.23 5.96 0.10
N ASP A 54 4.31 6.91 0.20
CA ASP A 54 2.97 6.75 -0.32
C ASP A 54 2.99 6.97 -1.84
N VAL A 55 2.44 6.01 -2.58
CA VAL A 55 2.36 6.03 -4.05
C VAL A 55 0.88 6.15 -4.44
N PRO A 56 0.50 7.16 -5.24
CA PRO A 56 -0.87 7.32 -5.69
C PRO A 56 -1.19 6.38 -6.86
N TYR A 57 -2.30 5.65 -6.73
CA TYR A 57 -2.93 4.89 -7.81
C TYR A 57 -4.33 5.46 -8.04
N ARG A 58 -4.66 5.84 -9.27
CA ARG A 58 -6.02 6.26 -9.62
C ARG A 58 -6.88 5.02 -9.83
N ASP A 59 -8.08 5.05 -9.27
CA ASP A 59 -9.04 3.96 -9.39
C ASP A 59 -10.34 4.47 -10.04
N LEU A 60 -11.28 3.56 -10.28
CA LEU A 60 -12.60 3.87 -10.76
C LEU A 60 -13.32 4.83 -9.80
N PRO A 61 -14.09 5.81 -10.30
CA PRO A 61 -14.90 6.66 -9.46
C PRO A 61 -15.88 5.85 -8.60
N ILE A 62 -15.98 6.20 -7.33
CA ILE A 62 -16.95 5.61 -6.39
C ILE A 62 -17.90 6.72 -5.96
N HIS A 63 -19.21 6.48 -6.08
CA HIS A 63 -20.27 7.45 -5.81
C HIS A 63 -20.09 8.79 -6.56
N GLY A 64 -19.59 8.74 -7.81
CA GLY A 64 -19.35 9.92 -8.64
C GLY A 64 -18.09 10.72 -8.28
N LYS A 65 -17.34 10.30 -7.26
CA LYS A 65 -16.11 10.95 -6.81
C LYS A 65 -14.89 10.28 -7.41
N ARG A 66 -13.88 11.06 -7.81
CA ARG A 66 -12.59 10.55 -8.29
C ARG A 66 -11.85 9.86 -7.17
N VAL A 67 -11.41 8.62 -7.38
CA VAL A 67 -10.75 7.82 -6.35
C VAL A 67 -9.24 7.79 -6.54
N THR A 68 -8.49 8.02 -5.46
CA THR A 68 -7.04 7.79 -5.40
C THR A 68 -6.69 6.91 -4.21
N LEU A 69 -6.02 5.80 -4.47
CA LEU A 69 -5.43 4.93 -3.46
C LEU A 69 -3.99 5.38 -3.20
N TRP A 70 -3.71 5.82 -1.98
CA TRP A 70 -2.37 6.11 -1.49
C TRP A 70 -1.79 4.86 -0.85
N VAL A 71 -1.09 4.06 -1.67
CA VAL A 71 -0.51 2.79 -1.23
C VAL A 71 0.82 3.06 -0.52
N VAL A 72 0.93 2.63 0.72
CA VAL A 72 2.12 2.79 1.55
C VAL A 72 3.18 1.77 1.12
N ARG A 73 4.04 2.14 0.17
CA ARG A 73 5.13 1.27 -0.28
C ARG A 73 6.35 1.40 0.63
N ARG A 74 6.83 0.28 1.15
CA ARG A 74 7.99 0.21 2.05
C ARG A 74 9.24 -0.09 1.23
N ARG A 75 10.36 0.52 1.61
CA ARG A 75 11.66 0.20 1.01
C ARG A 75 12.38 -0.81 1.88
N TYR A 76 12.95 -1.83 1.25
CA TYR A 76 13.76 -2.84 1.93
C TYR A 76 15.15 -2.91 1.30
N THR A 77 16.14 -3.30 2.10
CA THR A 77 17.48 -3.64 1.62
C THR A 77 17.76 -5.10 1.97
N CYS A 78 18.03 -5.91 0.96
CA CYS A 78 18.40 -7.31 1.12
C CYS A 78 19.82 -7.45 1.70
N ARG A 79 20.00 -8.27 2.72
CA ARG A 79 21.32 -8.55 3.31
C ARG A 79 22.11 -9.55 2.47
N ALA A 80 21.46 -10.45 1.74
CA ALA A 80 22.13 -11.42 0.88
C ALA A 80 22.66 -10.78 -0.42
N CYS A 81 21.78 -10.19 -1.24
CA CYS A 81 22.17 -9.63 -2.54
C CYS A 81 22.49 -8.13 -2.53
N LYS A 82 22.31 -7.45 -1.39
CA LYS A 82 22.52 -5.99 -1.22
C LYS A 82 21.59 -5.09 -2.03
N THR A 83 20.66 -5.65 -2.81
CA THR A 83 19.71 -4.86 -3.59
C THR A 83 18.66 -4.19 -2.71
N THR A 84 18.28 -2.97 -3.09
CA THR A 84 17.11 -2.27 -2.55
C THR A 84 15.89 -2.61 -3.39
N PHE A 85 14.76 -2.94 -2.75
CA PHE A 85 13.49 -3.15 -3.45
C PHE A 85 12.30 -2.48 -2.74
N ARG A 86 11.17 -2.39 -3.44
CA ARG A 86 9.90 -1.83 -2.97
C ARG A 86 8.76 -2.69 -3.55
N PRO A 87 8.29 -3.67 -2.78
CA PRO A 87 7.07 -4.39 -3.12
C PRO A 87 5.88 -3.44 -3.10
#